data_AF-A0A938B4N8-F1
#
_entry.id   AF-A0A938B4N8-F1
#
_cell.length_a   1.000
_cell.length_b   1.000
_cell.length_c   1.000
_cell.angle_alpha   90.00
_cell.angle_beta   90.00
_cell.angle_gamma   90.00
#
_symmetry.space_group_name_H-M   'P 1'
#
loop_
_entity.id
_entity.type
_entity.pdbx_description
1 polymer ?
#
loop_
_entity_poly.entity_id
_entity_poly.type
_entity_poly.pdbx_seq_one_letter_code
_entity_poly.pdbx_strand_id
1 'polypeptide(L)'
;MPEAETMLHVHTTYFRKLPGVDAVLRSPAAQGWIEQFSRVAVTDAVREVLGSVRQRILQTADEAALAGIPVLLPAILQQVEARLQAQQTYHLRRLINATGVIVHTNLGRSLLAPVAVANLQEVAESYSNLEYDIERGERGS
;
A
#
# COMPACT_ATOMS: atom_id res chain seq x y z
N MET A 1 -19.82 39.43 3.51
CA MET A 1 -18.65 39.12 2.66
C MET A 1 -17.31 38.91 3.39
N PRO A 2 -17.09 39.25 4.69
CA PRO A 2 -15.77 39.04 5.32
C PRO A 2 -15.44 37.57 5.66
N GLU A 3 -16.44 36.72 5.92
CA GLU A 3 -16.22 35.32 6.36
C GLU A 3 -15.58 34.42 5.28
N ALA A 4 -15.87 34.65 4.00
CA ALA A 4 -15.35 33.83 2.90
C ALA A 4 -13.85 34.07 2.63
N GLU A 5 -13.38 35.32 2.75
CA GLU A 5 -11.95 35.66 2.60
C GLU A 5 -11.14 35.14 3.79
N THR A 6 -11.68 35.23 5.01
CA THR A 6 -11.05 34.66 6.20
C THR A 6 -10.86 33.14 6.05
N MET A 7 -11.88 32.43 5.58
CA MET A 7 -11.82 30.98 5.38
C MET A 7 -10.80 30.54 4.32
N LEU A 8 -10.71 31.27 3.21
CA LEU A 8 -9.71 31.02 2.16
C LEU A 8 -8.27 31.18 2.69
N HIS A 9 -8.05 32.17 3.57
CA HIS A 9 -6.74 32.41 4.18
C HIS A 9 -6.35 31.29 5.16
N VAL A 10 -7.32 30.79 5.95
CA VAL A 10 -7.11 29.66 6.87
C VAL A 10 -6.77 28.40 6.07
N HIS A 11 -7.55 28.02 5.06
CA HIS A 11 -7.26 26.86 4.20
C HIS A 11 -5.86 26.92 3.60
N THR A 12 -5.46 28.08 3.06
CA THR A 12 -4.12 28.30 2.49
C THR A 12 -3.01 28.05 3.52
N THR A 13 -3.23 28.45 4.77
CA THR A 13 -2.28 28.23 5.87
C THR A 13 -2.11 26.74 6.19
N TYR A 14 -3.19 25.97 6.20
CA TYR A 14 -3.12 24.51 6.41
C TYR A 14 -2.47 23.78 5.24
N PHE A 15 -2.74 24.19 3.99
CA PHE A 15 -2.07 23.61 2.81
C PHE A 15 -0.56 23.82 2.83
N ARG A 16 -0.09 24.98 3.32
CA ARG A 16 1.34 25.26 3.47
C ARG A 16 2.04 24.38 4.53
N LYS A 17 1.30 23.92 5.54
CA LYS A 17 1.83 23.02 6.58
C LYS A 17 1.91 21.57 6.11
N LEU A 18 1.13 21.19 5.09
CA LEU A 18 1.08 19.83 4.57
C LEU A 18 2.38 19.53 3.79
N PRO A 19 3.10 18.43 4.10
CA PRO A 19 4.30 18.07 3.36
C PRO A 19 3.96 17.66 1.92
N GLY A 20 4.89 17.94 1.00
CA GLY A 20 4.85 17.38 -0.34
C GLY A 20 5.15 15.88 -0.33
N VAL A 21 4.71 15.16 -1.36
CA VAL A 21 4.96 13.70 -1.53
C VAL A 21 6.45 13.38 -1.40
N ASP A 22 7.29 14.15 -2.08
CA ASP A 22 8.75 13.97 -2.07
C ASP A 22 9.37 14.18 -0.68
N ALA A 23 8.85 15.14 0.11
CA ALA A 23 9.30 15.37 1.48
C ALA A 23 8.98 14.17 2.40
N VAL A 24 7.81 13.55 2.21
CA VAL A 24 7.43 12.33 2.94
C VAL A 24 8.31 11.15 2.52
N LEU A 25 8.52 10.97 1.21
CA LEU A 25 9.34 9.88 0.67
C LEU A 25 10.82 9.96 1.07
N ARG A 26 11.37 11.16 1.29
CA ARG A 26 12.74 11.37 1.78
C ARG A 26 12.91 11.12 3.29
N SER A 27 11.83 10.89 4.04
CA SER A 27 11.93 10.61 5.47
C SER A 27 12.57 9.24 5.74
N PRO A 28 13.31 9.06 6.85
CA PRO A 28 13.87 7.76 7.22
C PRO A 28 12.81 6.65 7.34
N ALA A 29 11.63 6.98 7.87
CA ALA A 29 10.51 6.05 7.99
C ALA A 29 10.06 5.54 6.61
N ALA A 30 9.90 6.44 5.63
CA ALA A 30 9.54 6.05 4.27
C ALA A 30 10.61 5.20 3.59
N GLN A 31 11.90 5.48 3.82
CA GLN A 31 12.98 4.62 3.31
C GLN A 31 12.89 3.20 3.88
N GLY A 32 12.65 3.06 5.19
CA GLY A 32 12.44 1.74 5.82
C GLY A 32 11.23 0.99 5.24
N TRP A 33 10.13 1.68 4.95
CA TRP A 33 8.99 1.05 4.28
C TRP A 33 9.29 0.67 2.82
N ILE A 34 10.10 1.43 2.09
CA ILE A 34 10.45 1.08 0.70
C ILE A 34 11.19 -0.26 0.65
N GLU A 35 12.06 -0.52 1.62
CA GLU A 35 12.77 -1.80 1.76
C GLU A 35 11.82 -2.95 2.12
N GLN A 36 10.83 -2.70 3.00
CA GLN A 36 9.89 -3.72 3.45
C GLN A 36 8.78 -4.05 2.43
N PHE A 37 8.36 -3.07 1.64
CA PHE A 37 7.24 -3.18 0.71
C PHE A 37 7.76 -3.07 -0.73
N SER A 38 7.47 -1.94 -1.39
CA SER A 38 8.07 -1.54 -2.65
C SER A 38 7.94 -0.03 -2.78
N ARG A 39 8.78 0.61 -3.60
CA ARG A 39 8.70 2.05 -3.83
C ARG A 39 7.33 2.48 -4.36
N VAL A 40 6.70 1.66 -5.20
CA VAL A 40 5.38 1.94 -5.78
C VAL A 40 4.32 1.94 -4.68
N ALA A 41 4.26 0.87 -3.88
CA ALA A 41 3.28 0.75 -2.79
C ALA A 41 3.38 1.90 -1.77
N VAL A 42 4.61 2.28 -1.38
CA VAL A 42 4.83 3.40 -0.46
C VAL A 42 4.41 4.73 -1.10
N THR A 43 4.74 4.95 -2.36
CA THR A 43 4.36 6.19 -3.07
C THR A 43 2.85 6.34 -3.18
N ASP A 44 2.14 5.25 -3.46
CA ASP A 44 0.69 5.27 -3.60
C ASP A 44 0.00 5.48 -2.24
N ALA A 45 0.48 4.82 -1.18
CA ALA A 45 -0.01 5.06 0.18
C ALA A 45 0.18 6.53 0.62
N VAL A 46 1.34 7.14 0.32
CA VAL A 46 1.60 8.56 0.59
C VAL A 46 0.64 9.46 -0.18
N ARG A 47 0.42 9.20 -1.47
CA ARG A 47 -0.50 9.97 -2.31
C ARG A 47 -1.93 9.90 -1.81
N GLU A 48 -2.40 8.72 -1.43
CA GLU A 48 -3.73 8.51 -0.89
C GLU A 48 -3.93 9.26 0.43
N VAL A 49 -3.01 9.12 1.39
CA VAL A 49 -3.10 9.81 2.69
C VAL A 49 -3.10 11.32 2.49
N LEU A 50 -2.16 11.86 1.71
CA LEU A 50 -2.13 13.29 1.43
C LEU A 50 -3.38 13.75 0.66
N GLY A 51 -3.89 12.94 -0.27
CA GLY A 51 -5.15 13.22 -0.99
C GLY A 51 -6.34 13.33 -0.03
N SER A 52 -6.48 12.37 0.89
CA SER A 52 -7.51 12.36 1.93
C SER A 52 -7.41 13.58 2.85
N VAL A 53 -6.20 13.92 3.31
CA VAL A 53 -5.99 15.11 4.14
C VAL A 53 -6.34 16.39 3.38
N ARG A 54 -5.96 16.51 2.11
CA ARG A 54 -6.35 17.67 1.27
C ARG A 54 -7.87 17.78 1.14
N GLN A 55 -8.58 16.67 0.91
CA GLN A 55 -10.04 16.69 0.83
C GLN A 55 -10.69 17.12 2.16
N ARG A 56 -10.17 16.63 3.30
CA ARG A 56 -10.65 17.05 4.62
C ARG A 56 -10.49 18.55 4.83
N ILE A 57 -9.33 19.13 4.47
CA ILE A 57 -9.09 20.58 4.57
C ILE A 57 -10.13 21.35 3.74
N LEU A 58 -10.40 20.93 2.50
CA LEU A 58 -11.37 21.60 1.62
C LEU A 58 -12.82 21.50 2.11
N GLN A 59 -13.18 20.37 2.73
CA GLN A 59 -14.54 20.11 3.20
C GLN A 59 -14.84 20.74 4.56
N THR A 60 -13.82 21.13 5.33
CA THR A 60 -14.00 21.74 6.64
C THR A 60 -14.16 23.25 6.53
N ALA A 61 -15.36 23.73 6.89
CA ALA A 61 -15.72 25.14 6.90
C ALA A 61 -15.51 25.83 8.28
N ASP A 62 -15.14 25.07 9.32
CA ASP A 62 -14.94 25.57 10.68
C ASP A 62 -13.44 25.54 11.06
N GLU A 63 -12.93 26.67 11.55
CA GLU A 63 -11.53 26.84 11.94
C GLU A 63 -11.15 25.92 13.12
N ALA A 64 -12.06 25.72 14.08
CA ALA A 64 -11.82 24.83 15.20
C ALA A 64 -11.68 23.37 14.74
N ALA A 65 -12.52 22.94 13.78
CA ALA A 65 -12.41 21.64 13.15
C ALA A 65 -11.14 21.48 12.28
N LEU A 66 -10.69 22.55 11.61
CA LEU A 66 -9.43 22.56 10.85
C LEU A 66 -8.21 22.31 11.76
N ALA A 67 -8.20 22.87 12.98
CA ALA A 67 -7.13 22.65 13.96
C ALA A 67 -6.97 21.17 14.36
N GLY A 68 -8.02 20.37 14.23
CA GLY A 68 -7.98 18.92 14.45
C GLY A 68 -7.42 18.11 13.29
N ILE A 69 -7.10 18.72 12.13
CA ILE A 69 -6.56 18.00 10.98
C ILE A 69 -5.04 17.81 11.13
N PRO A 70 -4.55 16.55 11.20
CA PRO A 70 -3.13 16.27 11.30
C PRO A 70 -2.41 16.55 9.96
N VAL A 71 -1.82 17.74 9.84
CA VAL A 71 -1.11 18.18 8.61
C VAL A 71 0.42 18.10 8.71
N LEU A 72 0.98 17.91 9.90
CA LEU A 72 2.42 17.86 10.12
C LEU A 72 3.02 16.51 9.71
N LEU A 73 4.29 16.54 9.27
CA LEU A 73 5.01 15.36 8.79
C LEU A 73 4.90 14.14 9.72
N PRO A 74 5.12 14.22 11.05
CA PRO A 74 5.02 13.04 11.92
C PRO A 74 3.63 12.39 11.88
N ALA A 75 2.57 13.20 11.84
CA ALA A 75 1.20 12.70 11.82
C ALA A 75 0.80 12.15 10.44
N ILE A 76 1.39 12.67 9.36
CA ILE A 76 1.26 12.08 8.02
C ILE A 76 1.97 10.74 7.97
N LEU A 77 3.19 10.63 8.50
CA LEU A 77 3.94 9.37 8.55
C LEU A 77 3.16 8.28 9.31
N GLN A 78 2.58 8.61 10.46
CA GLN A 78 1.74 7.66 11.21
C GLN A 78 0.53 7.17 10.40
N GLN A 79 -0.13 8.06 9.65
CA GLN A 79 -1.26 7.68 8.79
C GLN A 79 -0.82 6.81 7.61
N VAL A 80 0.35 7.10 7.02
CA VAL A 80 0.94 6.29 5.95
C VAL A 80 1.31 4.91 6.47
N GLU A 81 1.90 4.81 7.66
CA GLU A 81 2.21 3.54 8.30
C GLU A 81 0.96 2.69 8.52
N ALA A 82 -0.08 3.27 9.13
CA ALA A 82 -1.35 2.58 9.35
C ALA A 82 -1.98 2.10 8.02
N ARG A 83 -1.88 2.91 6.96
CA ARG A 83 -2.36 2.55 5.62
C ARG A 83 -1.56 1.40 5.02
N LEU A 84 -0.24 1.44 5.11
CA LEU A 84 0.65 0.39 4.63
C LEU A 84 0.41 -0.92 5.38
N GLN A 85 0.26 -0.88 6.71
CA GLN A 85 -0.09 -2.05 7.51
C GLN A 85 -1.46 -2.63 7.15
N ALA A 86 -2.45 -1.79 6.86
CA ALA A 86 -3.76 -2.24 6.38
C ALA A 86 -3.65 -2.93 4.99
N GLN A 87 -2.81 -2.40 4.09
CA GLN A 87 -2.50 -3.01 2.79
C GLN A 87 -1.64 -4.28 2.90
N GLN A 88 -0.83 -4.41 3.97
CA GLN A 88 0.02 -5.57 4.24
C GLN A 88 -0.77 -6.85 4.53
N THR A 89 -2.09 -6.73 4.66
CA THR A 89 -2.99 -7.88 4.63
C THR A 89 -2.99 -8.46 3.22
N TYR A 90 -2.10 -9.42 2.95
CA TYR A 90 -2.31 -10.34 1.84
C TYR A 90 -3.75 -10.85 1.92
N HIS A 91 -4.54 -10.58 0.88
CA HIS A 91 -5.94 -11.05 0.82
C HIS A 91 -6.02 -12.57 0.99
N LEU A 92 -4.96 -13.27 0.57
CA LEU A 92 -4.75 -14.68 0.82
C LEU A 92 -4.03 -14.86 2.17
N ARG A 93 -4.69 -15.53 3.10
CA ARG A 93 -4.11 -15.92 4.39
C ARG A 93 -4.22 -17.43 4.56
N ARG A 94 -3.32 -18.01 5.36
CA ARG A 94 -3.44 -19.40 5.79
C ARG A 94 -4.71 -19.57 6.60
N LEU A 95 -5.46 -20.62 6.30
CA LEU A 95 -6.68 -21.00 7.00
C LEU A 95 -6.53 -22.41 7.59
N ILE A 96 -7.35 -22.73 8.60
CA ILE A 96 -7.51 -24.10 9.12
C ILE A 96 -8.84 -24.63 8.60
N ASN A 97 -8.82 -25.73 7.85
CA ASN A 97 -10.05 -26.37 7.39
C ASN A 97 -10.63 -27.27 8.49
N ALA A 98 -11.73 -26.82 9.11
CA ALA A 98 -12.47 -27.56 10.13
C ALA A 98 -13.78 -28.19 9.59
N THR A 99 -14.02 -28.15 8.27
CA THR A 99 -15.27 -28.61 7.65
C THR A 99 -15.29 -30.11 7.35
N GLY A 100 -14.12 -30.76 7.33
CA GLY A 100 -13.97 -32.15 6.88
C GLY A 100 -14.01 -32.34 5.34
N VAL A 101 -14.24 -31.29 4.56
CA VAL A 101 -14.23 -31.34 3.09
C VAL A 101 -12.80 -31.32 2.56
N ILE A 102 -12.35 -32.41 1.91
CA ILE A 102 -10.98 -32.54 1.39
C ILE A 102 -10.72 -31.58 0.21
N VAL A 103 -11.59 -31.58 -0.80
CA VAL A 103 -11.48 -30.69 -1.97
C VAL A 103 -12.42 -29.49 -1.77
N HIS A 104 -11.95 -28.48 -1.05
CA HIS A 104 -12.79 -27.34 -0.69
C HIS A 104 -12.61 -26.19 -1.69
N THR A 105 -13.56 -26.01 -2.61
CA THR A 105 -13.49 -25.01 -3.70
C THR A 105 -13.25 -23.59 -3.19
N ASN A 106 -13.91 -23.19 -2.11
CA ASN A 106 -13.73 -21.84 -1.53
C ASN A 106 -12.41 -21.65 -0.75
N LEU A 107 -11.69 -22.72 -0.40
CA LEU A 107 -10.42 -22.67 0.35
C LEU A 107 -9.20 -23.03 -0.51
N GLY A 108 -9.35 -23.03 -1.84
CA GLY A 108 -8.24 -23.34 -2.75
C GLY A 108 -8.10 -24.82 -3.12
N ARG A 109 -9.17 -25.62 -3.01
CA ARG A 109 -9.24 -27.03 -3.42
C ARG A 109 -8.26 -27.91 -2.63
N SER A 110 -7.32 -28.55 -3.31
CA SER A 110 -6.38 -29.51 -2.73
C SER A 110 -5.07 -28.82 -2.38
N LEU A 111 -4.50 -29.20 -1.23
CA LEU A 111 -3.15 -28.78 -0.86
C LEU A 111 -2.12 -29.42 -1.80
N LEU A 112 -1.07 -28.66 -2.12
CA LEU A 112 0.07 -29.18 -2.85
C LEU A 112 0.91 -30.09 -1.96
N ALA A 113 1.45 -31.16 -2.52
CA ALA A 113 2.44 -31.98 -1.83
C ALA A 113 3.73 -31.16 -1.59
N PRO A 114 4.49 -31.43 -0.51
CA PRO A 114 5.73 -30.68 -0.21
C PRO A 114 6.71 -30.62 -1.38
N VAL A 115 6.85 -31.71 -2.14
CA VAL A 115 7.72 -31.76 -3.33
C VAL A 115 7.26 -30.81 -4.44
N ALA A 116 5.95 -30.65 -4.63
CA ALA A 116 5.41 -29.73 -5.63
C ALA A 116 5.63 -28.27 -5.22
N VAL A 117 5.52 -27.97 -3.91
CA VAL A 117 5.81 -26.62 -3.38
C VAL A 117 7.28 -26.28 -3.55
N ALA A 118 8.19 -27.22 -3.24
CA ALA A 118 9.62 -27.03 -3.41
C ALA A 118 9.99 -26.73 -4.88
N ASN A 119 9.48 -27.52 -5.82
CA ASN A 119 9.72 -27.28 -7.26
C ASN A 119 9.15 -25.94 -7.72
N LEU A 120 7.96 -25.54 -7.24
CA LEU A 120 7.37 -24.25 -7.59
C LEU A 120 8.23 -23.09 -7.09
N GLN A 121 8.81 -23.21 -5.89
CA GLN A 121 9.72 -22.21 -5.36
C GLN A 121 10.99 -22.10 -6.22
N GLU A 122 11.62 -23.22 -6.57
CA GLU A 122 12.82 -23.25 -7.42
C GLU A 122 12.60 -22.57 -8.79
N VAL A 123 11.48 -22.91 -9.45
CA VAL A 123 11.13 -22.34 -10.77
C VAL A 123 10.73 -20.87 -10.67
N ALA A 124 10.14 -20.42 -9.55
CA ALA A 124 9.72 -19.03 -9.37
C ALA A 124 10.88 -18.08 -9.00
N GLU A 125 11.95 -18.60 -8.43
CA GLU A 125 13.12 -17.80 -8.00
C GLU A 125 14.13 -17.54 -9.14
N SER A 126 13.94 -18.14 -10.32
CA SER A 126 14.89 -18.06 -11.44
C SER A 126 14.23 -18.02 -12.82
N TYR A 127 15.01 -17.76 -13.88
CA TYR A 127 14.52 -17.95 -15.25
C TYR A 127 14.29 -19.43 -15.49
N SER A 128 13.15 -19.75 -16.10
CA SER A 128 12.81 -21.12 -16.47
C SER A 128 12.66 -21.27 -17.97
N ASN A 129 12.69 -22.52 -18.43
CA ASN A 129 12.49 -22.89 -19.81
C ASN A 129 10.99 -22.89 -20.21
N LEU A 130 10.17 -22.03 -19.57
CA LEU A 130 8.71 -21.99 -19.70
C LEU A 130 8.23 -21.93 -21.16
N GLU A 131 8.92 -21.16 -22.00
CA GLU A 131 8.68 -21.09 -23.44
C GLU A 131 9.96 -21.43 -24.24
N TYR A 132 10.91 -22.17 -23.68
CA TYR A 132 12.19 -22.44 -24.33
C TYR A 132 12.49 -23.94 -24.39
N ASP A 133 12.71 -24.47 -25.59
CA ASP A 133 13.16 -25.84 -25.79
C ASP A 133 14.69 -25.88 -25.65
N ILE A 134 15.16 -26.51 -24.57
CA ILE A 134 16.59 -26.60 -24.26
C ILE A 134 17.33 -27.47 -25.29
N GLU A 135 16.68 -28.51 -25.83
CA GLU A 135 17.31 -29.43 -26.80
C GLU A 135 17.45 -28.78 -28.18
N ARG A 136 16.44 -28.03 -28.61
CA ARG A 136 16.44 -27.35 -29.91
C ARG A 136 17.12 -25.97 -29.88
N GLY A 137 17.26 -25.36 -28.70
CA GLY A 137 17.84 -24.03 -28.56
C GLY A 137 16.96 -22.93 -29.17
N GLU A 138 15.65 -23.12 -29.16
CA GLU A 138 14.68 -22.19 -29.72
C GLU A 138 13.44 -22.05 -28.82
N ARG A 139 12.55 -21.11 -29.15
CA ARG A 139 11.30 -20.92 -28.41
C ARG A 139 10.41 -22.16 -28.57
N GLY A 140 10.06 -22.80 -27.46
CA GLY A 140 9.06 -23.86 -27.39
C GLY A 140 7.62 -23.31 -27.38
N SER A 141 6.64 -24.13 -27.74
CA SER A 141 5.20 -23.80 -27.62
C SER A 141 4.53 -24.62 -26.53
#